data_AF-A0A9P3BRG6-F1
#
_entry.id   AF-A0A9P3BRG6-F1
#
_cell.length_a   1.000
_cell.length_b   1.000
_cell.length_c   1.000
_cell.angle_alpha   90.00
_cell.angle_beta   90.00
_cell.angle_gamma   90.00
#
_symmetry.space_group_name_H-M   'P 1'
#
loop_
_entity.id
_entity.type
_entity.pdbx_description
1 polymer ?
#
loop_
_entity_poly.entity_id
_entity_poly.type
_entity_poly.pdbx_seq_one_letter_code
_entity_poly.pdbx_strand_id
1 'polypeptide(L)'
;MYLISLALEYGAPMFLITSPLTSYTDQILSIHRSRNSGGFSLDIPLIMLVASILKVFYWFGHYYSLSLLVQAVIMIGVQIVLLKVALDNRPSPGVKNSVEHVPFSNLDEKGFVRPYEFWQWRSAKPYWMFLAYFVGALSFVQILLPPIARSDLYVNLLGYAGLAVEAILPLPQIIANHRTRSCKGFRVSVLAAWILGDVMKMSYFFCSKEVIPWAFRLCGMFQCVCDLYLGVQFWMYSRHTLRAAGGPRHNTASWPAEKDIRMT
;
A
#
# COMPACT_ATOMS: atom_id res chain seq x y z
N MET A 1 12.17 -30.88 10.45
CA MET A 1 12.92 -29.61 10.60
C MET A 1 13.70 -29.24 9.34
N TYR A 2 14.41 -30.16 8.70
CA TYR A 2 15.19 -29.89 7.47
C TYR A 2 14.39 -29.31 6.29
N LEU A 3 13.19 -29.84 6.00
CA LEU A 3 12.32 -29.33 4.93
C LEU A 3 11.80 -27.91 5.22
N ILE A 4 11.52 -27.60 6.48
CA ILE A 4 11.04 -26.28 6.91
C ILE A 4 12.18 -25.26 6.81
N SER A 5 13.40 -25.62 7.23
CA SER A 5 14.57 -24.75 7.06
C SER A 5 14.90 -24.52 5.58
N LEU A 6 14.80 -25.55 4.73
CA LEU A 6 15.03 -25.42 3.30
C LEU A 6 13.99 -24.50 2.64
N ALA A 7 12.71 -24.66 2.99
CA ALA A 7 11.63 -23.81 2.51
C ALA A 7 11.79 -22.35 2.96
N LEU A 8 12.29 -22.11 4.17
CA LEU A 8 12.55 -20.76 4.67
C LEU A 8 13.80 -20.13 4.06
N GLU A 9 14.87 -20.90 3.87
CA GLU A 9 16.14 -20.40 3.33
C GLU A 9 16.06 -20.06 1.85
N TYR A 10 15.34 -20.85 1.04
CA TYR A 10 15.26 -20.63 -0.41
C TYR A 10 13.89 -20.08 -0.84
N GLY A 11 12.81 -20.53 -0.21
CA GLY A 11 11.45 -20.14 -0.59
C GLY A 11 11.09 -18.72 -0.13
N ALA A 12 11.45 -18.33 1.09
CA ALA A 12 11.09 -17.01 1.60
C ALA A 12 11.77 -15.85 0.84
N PRO A 13 13.09 -15.88 0.53
CA PRO A 13 13.72 -14.88 -0.32
C PRO A 13 13.06 -14.76 -1.70
N MET A 14 12.83 -15.91 -2.36
CA MET A 14 12.21 -15.92 -3.68
C MET A 14 10.80 -15.35 -3.66
N PHE A 15 10.01 -15.69 -2.64
CA PHE A 15 8.68 -15.13 -2.44
C PHE A 15 8.74 -13.60 -2.21
N LEU A 16 9.65 -13.12 -1.36
CA LEU A 16 9.80 -11.68 -1.09
C LEU A 16 10.20 -10.89 -2.35
N ILE A 17 11.09 -11.46 -3.16
CA ILE A 17 11.57 -10.85 -4.42
C ILE A 17 10.45 -10.82 -5.48
N THR A 18 9.65 -11.89 -5.58
CA THR A 18 8.63 -12.06 -6.63
C THR A 18 7.26 -11.49 -6.26
N SER A 19 6.95 -11.35 -4.97
CA SER A 19 5.67 -10.83 -4.48
C SER A 19 5.29 -9.44 -5.04
N PRO A 20 6.20 -8.46 -5.13
CA PRO A 20 5.91 -7.19 -5.78
C PRO A 20 5.56 -7.35 -7.26
N LEU A 21 6.27 -8.22 -7.97
CA LEU A 21 6.00 -8.46 -9.39
C LEU A 21 4.58 -9.00 -9.56
N THR A 22 4.20 -10.05 -8.83
CA THR A 22 2.88 -10.65 -9.00
C THR A 22 1.76 -9.69 -8.59
N SER A 23 1.87 -9.07 -7.41
CA SER A 23 0.82 -8.19 -6.87
C SER A 23 0.55 -6.95 -7.73
N TYR A 24 1.60 -6.30 -8.24
CA TYR A 24 1.45 -5.09 -9.04
C TYR A 24 1.31 -5.37 -10.53
N THR A 25 1.78 -6.51 -11.06
CA THR A 25 1.51 -6.88 -12.46
C THR A 25 0.02 -7.00 -12.72
N ASP A 26 -0.74 -7.63 -11.81
CA ASP A 26 -2.19 -7.71 -11.94
C ASP A 26 -2.85 -6.31 -11.96
N GLN A 27 -2.34 -5.37 -11.16
CA GLN A 27 -2.81 -3.99 -11.14
C GLN A 27 -2.46 -3.25 -12.43
N ILE A 28 -1.24 -3.40 -12.92
CA ILE A 28 -0.77 -2.82 -14.20
C ILE A 28 -1.66 -3.32 -15.34
N LEU A 29 -1.89 -4.64 -15.41
CA LEU A 29 -2.73 -5.26 -16.44
C LEU A 29 -4.18 -4.81 -16.33
N SER A 30 -4.72 -4.70 -15.12
CA SER A 30 -6.08 -4.20 -14.88
C SER A 30 -6.26 -2.78 -15.43
N ILE A 31 -5.34 -1.86 -15.10
CA ILE A 31 -5.39 -0.46 -15.58
C ILE A 31 -5.17 -0.40 -17.09
N HIS A 32 -4.22 -1.17 -17.61
CA HIS A 32 -3.93 -1.18 -19.05
C HIS A 32 -5.09 -1.70 -19.90
N ARG A 33 -5.75 -2.77 -19.45
CA ARG A 33 -6.93 -3.34 -20.14
C ARG A 33 -8.15 -2.44 -20.02
N SER A 34 -8.39 -1.86 -18.85
CA SER A 34 -9.54 -0.97 -18.62
C SER A 34 -9.36 0.43 -19.22
N ARG A 35 -8.12 0.81 -19.59
CA ARG A 35 -7.77 2.15 -20.08
C ARG A 35 -8.25 3.28 -19.15
N ASN A 36 -8.35 2.98 -17.86
CA ASN A 36 -8.86 3.90 -16.85
C ASN A 36 -8.17 3.66 -15.50
N SER A 37 -7.54 4.70 -14.95
CA SER A 37 -6.91 4.68 -13.61
C SER A 37 -7.71 5.43 -12.53
N GLY A 38 -8.95 5.86 -12.81
CA GLY A 38 -9.75 6.66 -11.87
C GLY A 38 -10.02 6.03 -10.51
N GLY A 39 -10.00 4.69 -10.43
CA GLY A 39 -10.15 3.91 -9.20
C GLY A 39 -8.84 3.42 -8.62
N PHE A 40 -7.68 3.99 -9.00
CA PHE A 40 -6.36 3.62 -8.49
C PHE A 40 -5.70 4.80 -7.77
N SER A 41 -5.13 4.55 -6.59
CA SER A 41 -4.43 5.60 -5.84
C SER A 41 -2.97 5.68 -6.29
N LEU A 42 -2.58 6.85 -6.81
CA LEU A 42 -1.20 7.13 -7.19
C LEU A 42 -0.26 7.19 -5.97
N ASP A 43 -0.79 7.28 -4.75
CA ASP A 43 0.00 7.29 -3.51
C ASP A 43 0.73 5.97 -3.27
N ILE A 44 0.20 4.86 -3.79
CA ILE A 44 0.84 3.54 -3.66
C ILE A 44 2.21 3.57 -4.36
N PRO A 45 2.32 3.94 -5.66
CA PRO A 45 3.61 4.13 -6.30
C PRO A 45 4.53 5.12 -5.58
N LEU A 46 4.01 6.24 -5.04
CA LEU A 46 4.83 7.19 -4.29
C LEU A 46 5.54 6.54 -3.11
N ILE A 47 4.75 5.94 -2.22
CA ILE A 47 5.24 5.37 -0.97
C ILE A 47 6.26 4.27 -1.28
N MET A 48 5.92 3.39 -2.23
CA MET A 48 6.78 2.26 -2.59
C MET A 48 8.06 2.68 -3.31
N LEU A 49 8.02 3.71 -4.17
CA LEU A 49 9.21 4.27 -4.82
C LEU A 49 10.14 4.94 -3.81
N VAL A 50 9.60 5.84 -2.98
CA VAL A 50 10.38 6.56 -1.97
C VAL A 50 11.04 5.58 -0.99
N ALA A 51 10.26 4.62 -0.45
CA ALA A 51 10.78 3.60 0.44
C ALA A 51 11.88 2.76 -0.20
N SER A 52 11.67 2.30 -1.44
CA SER A 52 12.62 1.39 -2.11
C SER A 52 13.90 2.11 -2.55
N ILE A 53 13.80 3.36 -2.99
CA ILE A 53 14.98 4.18 -3.30
C ILE A 53 15.81 4.41 -2.03
N LEU A 54 15.18 4.80 -0.93
CA LEU A 54 15.88 4.98 0.36
C LEU A 54 16.58 3.71 0.82
N LYS A 55 15.95 2.53 0.67
CA LYS A 55 16.57 1.22 0.97
C LYS A 55 17.80 0.95 0.10
N VAL A 56 17.76 1.26 -1.20
CA VAL A 56 18.92 1.11 -2.10
C VAL A 56 20.07 2.03 -1.67
N PHE A 57 19.78 3.29 -1.32
CA PHE A 57 20.83 4.21 -0.82
C PHE A 57 21.37 3.79 0.55
N TYR A 58 20.51 3.30 1.44
CA TYR A 58 20.91 2.73 2.72
C TYR A 58 21.91 1.59 2.57
N TRP A 59 21.74 0.73 1.56
CA TRP A 59 22.62 -0.41 1.30
C TRP A 59 24.09 -0.01 1.05
N PHE A 60 24.33 1.14 0.40
CA PHE A 60 25.69 1.64 0.17
C PHE A 60 26.41 2.08 1.44
N GLY A 61 25.66 2.49 2.47
CA GLY A 61 26.22 2.83 3.78
C GLY A 61 26.33 1.62 4.70
N HIS A 62 25.32 0.75 4.69
CA HIS A 62 25.28 -0.45 5.52
C HIS A 62 24.72 -1.62 4.72
N TYR A 63 25.61 -2.53 4.32
CA TYR A 63 25.25 -3.73 3.59
C TYR A 63 24.28 -4.60 4.40
N TYR A 64 23.10 -4.82 3.85
CA TYR A 64 22.12 -5.78 4.35
C TYR A 64 21.86 -6.86 3.29
N SER A 65 21.05 -7.86 3.65
CA SER A 65 20.69 -8.98 2.77
C SER A 65 20.47 -8.60 1.31
N LEU A 66 21.16 -9.32 0.41
CA LEU A 66 21.01 -9.17 -1.03
C LEU A 66 19.56 -9.41 -1.49
N SER A 67 18.85 -10.34 -0.85
CA SER A 67 17.46 -10.65 -1.18
C SER A 67 16.55 -9.44 -1.00
N LEU A 68 16.75 -8.68 0.07
CA LEU A 68 15.99 -7.45 0.34
C LEU A 68 16.41 -6.30 -0.59
N LEU A 69 17.67 -6.26 -1.02
CA LEU A 69 18.14 -5.29 -2.01
C LEU A 69 17.51 -5.56 -3.38
N VAL A 70 17.55 -6.81 -3.84
CA VAL A 70 16.92 -7.23 -5.10
C VAL A 70 15.42 -6.95 -5.05
N GLN A 71 14.76 -7.24 -3.93
CA GLN A 71 13.35 -6.89 -3.70
C GLN A 71 13.09 -5.38 -3.86
N ALA A 72 13.94 -4.52 -3.29
CA ALA A 72 13.82 -3.07 -3.44
C ALA A 72 14.05 -2.60 -4.90
N VAL A 73 15.06 -3.14 -5.59
CA VAL A 73 15.35 -2.79 -7.00
C VAL A 73 14.19 -3.19 -7.92
N ILE A 74 13.67 -4.41 -7.76
CA ILE A 74 12.50 -4.88 -8.52
C ILE A 74 11.28 -4.01 -8.21
N MET A 75 11.06 -3.67 -6.94
CA MET A 75 9.97 -2.78 -6.55
C MET A 75 10.06 -1.44 -7.27
N ILE A 76 11.25 -0.83 -7.39
CA ILE A 76 11.42 0.44 -8.12
C ILE A 76 10.99 0.28 -9.58
N GLY A 77 11.47 -0.76 -10.28
CA GLY A 77 11.12 -1.00 -11.67
C GLY A 77 9.62 -1.18 -11.89
N VAL A 78 9.00 -2.04 -11.08
CA VAL A 78 7.55 -2.32 -11.14
C VAL A 78 6.73 -1.06 -10.86
N GLN A 79 7.12 -0.27 -9.85
CA GLN A 79 6.38 0.94 -9.49
C GLN A 79 6.56 2.08 -10.50
N ILE A 80 7.70 2.18 -11.17
CA ILE A 80 7.88 3.09 -12.32
C ILE A 80 6.92 2.72 -13.45
N VAL A 81 6.80 1.43 -13.78
CA VAL A 81 5.87 0.95 -14.80
C VAL A 81 4.43 1.22 -14.39
N LEU A 82 4.06 0.88 -13.15
CA LEU A 82 2.71 1.12 -12.62
C LEU A 82 2.36 2.61 -12.62
N LEU A 83 3.26 3.47 -12.17
CA LEU A 83 3.08 4.92 -12.19
C LEU A 83 2.87 5.42 -13.61
N LYS A 84 3.72 5.00 -14.56
CA LYS A 84 3.58 5.38 -15.97
C LYS A 84 2.23 4.96 -16.53
N VAL A 85 1.86 3.69 -16.38
CA VAL A 85 0.58 3.16 -16.88
C VAL A 85 -0.61 3.86 -16.23
N ALA A 86 -0.53 4.18 -14.93
CA ALA A 86 -1.58 4.90 -14.24
C ALA A 86 -1.72 6.36 -14.72
N LEU A 87 -0.61 7.04 -15.01
CA LEU A 87 -0.61 8.41 -15.54
C LEU A 87 -1.09 8.48 -16.99
N ASP A 88 -0.71 7.50 -17.83
CA ASP A 88 -1.10 7.44 -19.25
C ASP A 88 -2.60 7.15 -19.44
N ASN A 89 -3.24 6.47 -18.48
CA ASN A 89 -4.66 6.06 -18.54
C ASN A 89 -5.56 6.87 -17.57
N ARG A 90 -5.17 8.09 -17.22
CA ARG A 90 -5.91 8.92 -16.27
C ARG A 90 -7.21 9.46 -16.88
N PRO A 91 -8.37 9.29 -16.23
CA PRO A 91 -9.63 9.81 -16.76
C PRO A 91 -9.65 11.34 -16.74
N SER A 92 -10.34 11.92 -17.73
CA SER A 92 -10.58 13.36 -17.82
C SER A 92 -11.31 13.86 -16.55
N PRO A 93 -10.99 15.07 -16.02
CA PRO A 93 -11.39 15.54 -14.68
C PRO A 93 -12.90 15.61 -14.34
N GLY A 94 -13.81 15.11 -15.19
CA GLY A 94 -15.26 15.10 -14.96
C GLY A 94 -15.87 13.72 -14.66
N VAL A 95 -15.13 12.61 -14.78
CA VAL A 95 -15.67 11.25 -14.58
C VAL A 95 -15.29 10.72 -13.21
N LYS A 96 -15.74 11.39 -12.14
CA LYS A 96 -15.61 10.91 -10.76
C LYS A 96 -16.71 9.88 -10.46
N ASN A 97 -16.89 8.90 -11.33
CA ASN A 97 -17.88 7.84 -11.13
C ASN A 97 -17.27 6.70 -10.31
N SER A 98 -17.55 6.72 -9.02
CA SER A 98 -18.04 5.56 -8.25
C SER A 98 -17.36 4.22 -8.49
N VAL A 99 -16.05 4.11 -8.24
CA VAL A 99 -15.42 2.81 -7.98
C VAL A 99 -14.83 2.81 -6.58
N GLU A 100 -15.62 2.31 -5.61
CA GLU A 100 -15.33 2.19 -4.17
C GLU A 100 -14.16 1.23 -3.82
N HIS A 101 -13.30 0.87 -4.78
CA HIS A 101 -12.31 -0.21 -4.62
C HIS A 101 -10.86 0.27 -4.51
N VAL A 102 -10.64 1.56 -4.24
CA VAL A 102 -9.30 2.13 -4.12
C VAL A 102 -8.84 2.04 -2.67
N PRO A 103 -7.69 1.41 -2.37
CA PRO A 103 -7.01 1.66 -1.11
C PRO A 103 -6.76 3.16 -1.00
N PHE A 104 -7.13 3.75 0.14
CA PHE A 104 -6.91 5.16 0.50
C PHE A 104 -7.80 6.23 -0.18
N SER A 105 -8.82 5.90 -0.98
CA SER A 105 -9.73 6.92 -1.56
C SER A 105 -10.57 7.69 -0.54
N ASN A 106 -10.85 7.08 0.62
CA ASN A 106 -11.87 7.55 1.55
C ASN A 106 -11.39 8.65 2.51
N LEU A 107 -10.15 9.14 2.36
CA LEU A 107 -9.59 10.18 3.23
C LEU A 107 -9.85 11.60 2.70
N ASP A 108 -10.15 11.73 1.41
CA ASP A 108 -10.37 13.03 0.75
C ASP A 108 -11.79 13.61 0.98
N GLU A 109 -12.71 12.86 1.62
CA GLU A 109 -14.08 13.33 1.89
C GLU A 109 -14.17 14.46 2.95
N LYS A 110 -13.11 14.71 3.73
CA LYS A 110 -13.08 15.77 4.75
C LYS A 110 -11.89 16.71 4.58
N GLY A 111 -12.00 17.63 3.62
CA GLY A 111 -11.48 19.01 3.70
C GLY A 111 -9.97 19.27 3.81
N PHE A 112 -9.11 18.26 3.96
CA PHE A 112 -7.66 18.47 3.93
C PHE A 112 -7.17 18.48 2.49
N VAL A 113 -7.16 19.67 1.88
CA VAL A 113 -6.49 19.89 0.59
C VAL A 113 -4.99 19.72 0.82
N ARG A 114 -4.37 18.76 0.13
CA ARG A 114 -2.93 18.53 0.23
C ARG A 114 -2.18 19.79 -0.19
N PRO A 115 -1.20 20.28 0.59
CA PRO A 115 -0.38 21.41 0.20
C PRO A 115 0.21 21.18 -1.20
N TYR A 116 0.07 22.17 -2.09
CA TYR A 116 0.56 22.14 -3.48
C TYR A 116 0.03 20.97 -4.33
N GLU A 117 -1.10 20.34 -3.94
CA GLU A 117 -1.63 19.14 -4.58
C GLU A 117 -0.55 18.04 -4.72
N PHE A 118 0.31 17.90 -3.69
CA PHE A 118 1.44 17.00 -3.74
C PHE A 118 1.02 15.59 -4.17
N TRP A 119 1.67 15.10 -5.22
CA TRP A 119 1.41 13.80 -5.85
C TRP A 119 0.00 13.61 -6.44
N GLN A 120 -0.77 14.69 -6.56
CA GLN A 120 -2.10 14.72 -7.18
C GLN A 120 -2.12 15.58 -8.47
N TRP A 121 -0.96 16.09 -8.89
CA TRP A 121 -0.77 16.97 -10.05
C TRP A 121 -1.42 16.47 -11.33
N ARG A 122 -1.97 17.38 -12.15
CA ARG A 122 -2.63 17.01 -13.41
C ARG A 122 -1.69 16.49 -14.50
N SER A 123 -0.50 17.05 -14.60
CA SER A 123 0.48 16.63 -15.61
C SER A 123 1.38 15.53 -15.07
N ALA A 124 1.89 14.66 -15.95
CA ALA A 124 2.82 13.60 -15.57
C ALA A 124 4.22 14.13 -15.23
N LYS A 125 4.62 15.27 -15.79
CA LYS A 125 5.98 15.84 -15.69
C LYS A 125 6.46 16.04 -14.23
N PRO A 126 5.65 16.61 -13.31
CA PRO A 126 6.07 16.82 -11.92
C PRO A 126 6.39 15.54 -11.16
N TYR A 127 5.73 14.41 -11.47
CA TYR A 127 6.01 13.12 -10.85
C TYR A 127 7.43 12.64 -11.14
N TRP A 128 7.81 12.70 -12.42
CA TRP A 128 9.16 12.31 -12.87
C TRP A 128 10.22 13.30 -12.39
N MET A 129 9.91 14.59 -12.37
CA MET A 129 10.80 15.61 -11.81
C MET A 129 11.06 15.39 -10.32
N PHE A 130 10.01 15.14 -9.52
CA PHE A 130 10.17 14.81 -8.11
C PHE A 130 11.09 13.60 -7.91
N LEU A 131 10.85 12.52 -8.67
CA LEU A 131 11.67 11.31 -8.58
C LEU A 131 13.13 11.56 -8.97
N ALA A 132 13.35 12.32 -10.04
CA ALA A 132 14.69 12.68 -10.50
C ALA A 132 15.42 13.58 -9.49
N TYR A 133 14.75 14.57 -8.91
CA TYR A 133 15.32 15.41 -7.86
C TYR A 133 15.58 14.62 -6.58
N PHE A 134 14.69 13.70 -6.21
CA PHE A 134 14.87 12.86 -5.03
C PHE A 134 16.10 11.96 -5.14
N VAL A 135 16.22 11.21 -6.25
CA VAL A 135 17.41 10.38 -6.53
C VAL A 135 18.65 11.25 -6.66
N GLY A 136 18.57 12.36 -7.41
CA GLY A 136 19.69 13.29 -7.62
C GLY A 136 20.20 13.90 -6.32
N ALA A 137 19.33 14.29 -5.40
CA ALA A 137 19.69 14.81 -4.08
C ALA A 137 20.38 13.73 -3.22
N LEU A 138 19.86 12.50 -3.20
CA LEU A 138 20.49 11.39 -2.49
C LEU A 138 21.87 11.06 -3.08
N SER A 139 21.99 10.99 -4.41
CA SER A 139 23.27 10.80 -5.10
C SER A 139 24.25 11.94 -4.84
N PHE A 140 23.79 13.19 -4.81
CA PHE A 140 24.60 14.35 -4.48
C PHE A 140 25.21 14.21 -3.08
N VAL A 141 24.40 13.88 -2.07
CA VAL A 141 24.90 13.66 -0.70
C VAL A 141 25.87 12.49 -0.66
N GLN A 142 25.51 11.36 -1.30
CA GLN A 142 26.31 10.14 -1.27
C GLN A 142 27.70 10.30 -1.93
N ILE A 143 27.78 11.05 -3.04
CA ILE A 143 29.00 11.18 -3.84
C ILE A 143 29.81 12.42 -3.45
N LEU A 144 29.15 13.57 -3.27
CA LEU A 144 29.83 14.86 -3.12
C LEU A 144 30.01 15.27 -1.66
N LEU A 145 29.34 14.60 -0.70
CA LEU A 145 29.51 14.86 0.73
C LEU A 145 29.99 13.60 1.49
N PRO A 146 31.23 13.11 1.25
CA PRO A 146 31.79 11.95 1.94
C PRO A 146 31.68 11.93 3.48
N PRO A 147 31.88 13.05 4.22
CA PRO A 147 31.75 13.01 5.68
C PRO A 147 30.32 12.74 6.14
N ILE A 148 29.32 13.18 5.37
CA ILE A 148 27.91 12.93 5.67
C ILE A 148 27.53 11.51 5.22
N ALA A 149 27.94 11.12 4.02
CA ALA A 149 27.63 9.81 3.44
C ALA A 149 28.17 8.64 4.29
N ARG A 150 29.27 8.84 5.01
CA ARG A 150 29.88 7.85 5.92
C ARG A 150 29.41 7.98 7.37
N SER A 151 28.57 8.97 7.69
CA SER A 151 28.05 9.15 9.04
C SER A 151 26.99 8.09 9.35
N ASP A 152 27.16 7.41 10.48
CA ASP A 152 26.15 6.44 10.97
C ASP A 152 24.78 7.08 11.13
N LEU A 153 24.70 8.36 11.50
CA LEU A 153 23.44 9.07 11.61
C LEU A 153 22.71 9.13 10.27
N TYR A 154 23.40 9.53 9.21
CA TYR A 154 22.82 9.64 7.87
C TYR A 154 22.38 8.27 7.35
N VAL A 155 23.26 7.26 7.45
CA VAL A 155 22.98 5.91 6.98
C VAL A 155 21.80 5.31 7.74
N ASN A 156 21.76 5.42 9.07
CA ASN A 156 20.63 4.94 9.86
C ASN A 156 19.34 5.71 9.55
N LEU A 157 19.39 7.03 9.37
CA LEU A 157 18.23 7.83 8.99
C LEU A 157 17.65 7.38 7.64
N LEU A 158 18.48 7.10 6.63
CA LEU A 158 18.03 6.55 5.35
C LEU A 158 17.29 5.23 5.54
N GLY A 159 17.88 4.30 6.29
CA GLY A 159 17.31 2.98 6.56
C GLY A 159 15.96 3.08 7.28
N TYR A 160 15.93 3.77 8.43
CA TYR A 160 14.70 3.96 9.21
C TYR A 160 13.63 4.73 8.45
N ALA A 161 13.99 5.78 7.71
CA ALA A 161 13.02 6.55 6.92
C ALA A 161 12.42 5.69 5.80
N GLY A 162 13.25 4.97 5.03
CA GLY A 162 12.77 4.10 3.95
C GLY A 162 11.84 3.01 4.46
N LEU A 163 12.21 2.38 5.58
CA LEU A 163 11.42 1.32 6.20
C LEU A 163 10.16 1.84 6.89
N ALA A 164 10.20 3.02 7.51
CA ALA A 164 9.03 3.64 8.14
C ALA A 164 8.01 4.09 7.09
N VAL A 165 8.45 4.66 5.96
CA VAL A 165 7.57 5.04 4.85
C VAL A 165 6.81 3.81 4.34
N GLU A 166 7.50 2.67 4.16
CA GLU A 166 6.85 1.40 3.80
C GLU A 166 5.89 0.91 4.88
N ALA A 167 6.31 0.93 6.15
CA ALA A 167 5.55 0.38 7.26
C ALA A 167 4.27 1.17 7.59
N ILE A 168 4.21 2.46 7.21
CA ILE A 168 3.03 3.32 7.38
C ILE A 168 1.95 3.07 6.31
N LEU A 169 2.28 2.36 5.23
CA LEU A 169 1.34 2.09 4.12
C LEU A 169 -0.05 1.61 4.57
N PRO A 170 -0.23 0.74 5.58
CA PRO A 170 -1.55 0.28 6.00
C PRO A 170 -2.37 1.32 6.79
N LEU A 171 -1.72 2.32 7.42
CA LEU A 171 -2.37 3.27 8.33
C LEU A 171 -3.53 4.07 7.71
N PRO A 172 -3.43 4.60 6.48
CA PRO A 172 -4.52 5.39 5.92
C PRO A 172 -5.76 4.50 5.68
N GLN A 173 -5.59 3.20 5.40
CA GLN A 173 -6.70 2.25 5.31
C GLN A 173 -7.34 1.98 6.69
N ILE A 174 -6.50 1.85 7.73
CA ILE A 174 -6.96 1.67 9.12
C ILE A 174 -7.84 2.86 9.55
N ILE A 175 -7.39 4.08 9.25
CA ILE A 175 -8.11 5.31 9.57
C ILE A 175 -9.42 5.39 8.79
N ALA A 176 -9.39 5.08 7.49
CA ALA A 176 -10.58 5.07 6.64
C ALA A 176 -11.65 4.11 7.20
N ASN A 177 -11.28 2.86 7.46
CA ASN A 177 -12.18 1.86 8.02
C ASN A 177 -12.77 2.30 9.38
N HIS A 178 -11.94 2.89 10.25
CA HIS A 178 -12.40 3.38 11.55
C HIS A 178 -13.40 4.53 11.42
N ARG A 179 -13.19 5.45 10.48
CA ARG A 179 -14.08 6.59 10.21
C ARG A 179 -15.40 6.15 9.58
N THR A 180 -15.36 5.27 8.59
CA THR A 180 -16.56 4.78 7.88
C THR A 180 -17.33 3.73 8.69
N ARG A 181 -16.70 3.14 9.72
CA ARG A 181 -17.24 1.99 10.48
C ARG A 181 -17.68 0.84 9.57
N SER A 182 -17.08 0.74 8.38
CA SER A 182 -17.43 -0.22 7.35
C SER A 182 -16.21 -0.59 6.53
N CYS A 183 -16.07 -1.87 6.20
CA CYS A 183 -15.07 -2.35 5.25
C CYS A 183 -15.65 -2.56 3.84
N LYS A 184 -16.78 -1.93 3.53
CA LYS A 184 -17.39 -1.99 2.19
C LYS A 184 -16.40 -1.42 1.16
N GLY A 185 -16.08 -2.21 0.14
CA GLY A 185 -15.08 -1.88 -0.89
C GLY A 185 -13.69 -2.49 -0.68
N PHE A 186 -13.33 -2.92 0.54
CA PHE A 186 -12.05 -3.55 0.85
C PHE A 186 -12.03 -5.03 0.43
N ARG A 187 -11.09 -5.41 -0.43
CA ARG A 187 -10.99 -6.76 -0.99
C ARG A 187 -10.32 -7.71 0.00
N VAL A 188 -11.03 -8.77 0.40
CA VAL A 188 -10.51 -9.84 1.28
C VAL A 188 -9.22 -10.45 0.75
N SER A 189 -9.12 -10.64 -0.57
CA SER A 189 -7.93 -11.22 -1.20
C SER A 189 -6.68 -10.36 -1.00
N VAL A 190 -6.82 -9.03 -1.00
CA VAL A 190 -5.70 -8.11 -0.78
C VAL A 190 -5.23 -8.18 0.67
N LEU A 191 -6.17 -8.19 1.62
CA LEU A 191 -5.86 -8.35 3.04
C LEU A 191 -5.16 -9.69 3.33
N ALA A 192 -5.66 -10.77 2.73
CA ALA A 192 -5.05 -12.09 2.88
C ALA A 192 -3.62 -12.12 2.31
N ALA A 193 -3.41 -11.49 1.16
CA ALA A 193 -2.08 -11.36 0.56
C ALA A 193 -1.11 -10.54 1.43
N TRP A 194 -1.59 -9.48 2.07
CA TRP A 194 -0.79 -8.66 3.00
C TRP A 194 -0.39 -9.45 4.25
N ILE A 195 -1.35 -10.10 4.93
CA ILE A 195 -1.08 -10.93 6.12
C ILE A 195 -0.14 -12.08 5.76
N LEU A 196 -0.35 -12.76 4.63
CA LEU A 196 0.54 -13.83 4.16
C LEU A 196 1.95 -13.31 3.88
N GLY A 197 2.04 -12.13 3.24
CA GLY A 197 3.30 -11.46 2.98
C GLY A 197 4.07 -11.13 4.25
N ASP A 198 3.37 -10.61 5.27
CA ASP A 198 3.96 -10.24 6.55
C ASP A 198 4.41 -11.47 7.35
N VAL A 199 3.63 -12.55 7.35
CA VAL A 199 4.05 -13.82 7.97
C VAL A 199 5.34 -14.32 7.32
N MET A 200 5.40 -14.37 5.98
CA MET A 200 6.60 -14.79 5.26
C MET A 200 7.80 -13.88 5.51
N LYS A 201 7.57 -12.55 5.54
CA LYS A 201 8.61 -11.55 5.84
C LYS A 201 9.13 -11.72 7.27
N MET A 202 8.26 -11.94 8.25
CA MET A 202 8.64 -12.18 9.65
C MET A 202 9.41 -13.49 9.81
N SER A 203 8.94 -14.58 9.18
CA SER A 203 9.69 -15.84 9.19
C SER A 203 11.08 -15.66 8.59
N TYR A 204 11.22 -14.90 7.51
CA TYR A 204 12.54 -14.57 6.96
C TYR A 204 13.40 -13.74 7.93
N PHE A 205 12.83 -12.74 8.59
CA PHE A 205 13.57 -11.83 9.48
C PHE A 205 14.12 -12.48 10.76
N PHE A 206 13.41 -13.47 11.28
CA PHE A 206 13.73 -14.12 12.56
C PHE A 206 14.28 -15.54 12.41
N CYS A 207 13.96 -16.25 11.32
CA CYS A 207 14.38 -17.64 11.12
C CYS A 207 15.45 -17.81 10.04
N SER A 208 15.76 -16.79 9.24
CA SER A 208 16.88 -16.84 8.30
C SER A 208 18.22 -16.75 9.04
N LYS A 209 19.24 -17.40 8.50
CA LYS A 209 20.64 -17.30 8.96
C LYS A 209 21.30 -15.97 8.60
N GLU A 210 20.67 -15.19 7.71
CA GLU A 210 21.18 -13.89 7.29
C GLU A 210 21.04 -12.83 8.40
N VAL A 211 22.08 -12.01 8.56
CA VAL A 211 22.04 -10.89 9.52
C VAL A 211 21.20 -9.77 8.92
N ILE A 212 20.00 -9.60 9.47
CA ILE A 212 19.05 -8.57 9.05
C ILE A 212 19.07 -7.44 10.10
N PRO A 213 19.31 -6.17 9.69
CA PRO A 213 19.37 -5.05 10.62
C PRO A 213 18.08 -4.89 11.44
N TRP A 214 18.22 -4.42 12.68
CA TRP A 214 17.06 -4.20 13.58
C TRP A 214 16.02 -3.23 13.02
N ALA A 215 16.42 -2.27 12.18
CA ALA A 215 15.48 -1.39 11.50
C ALA A 215 14.44 -2.17 10.69
N PHE A 216 14.85 -3.19 9.93
CA PHE A 216 13.92 -4.04 9.16
C PHE A 216 12.98 -4.82 10.07
N ARG A 217 13.52 -5.37 11.18
CA ARG A 217 12.73 -6.15 12.14
C ARG A 217 11.67 -5.30 12.80
N LEU A 218 12.03 -4.13 13.33
CA LEU A 218 11.10 -3.23 14.04
C LEU A 218 10.01 -2.71 13.11
N CYS A 219 10.37 -2.18 11.94
CA CYS A 219 9.40 -1.67 10.97
C CYS A 219 8.51 -2.80 10.42
N GLY A 220 9.08 -3.98 10.17
CA GLY A 220 8.30 -5.13 9.71
C GLY A 220 7.33 -5.67 10.77
N MET A 221 7.71 -5.66 12.06
CA MET A 221 6.78 -6.00 13.14
C MET A 221 5.65 -4.97 13.23
N PHE A 222 5.94 -3.68 13.10
CA PHE A 222 4.92 -2.64 13.09
C PHE A 222 3.93 -2.83 11.93
N GLN A 223 4.44 -3.13 10.73
CA GLN A 223 3.61 -3.43 9.55
C GLN A 223 2.70 -4.63 9.81
N CYS A 224 3.26 -5.74 10.34
CA CYS A 224 2.51 -6.94 10.71
C CYS A 224 1.38 -6.63 11.71
N VAL A 225 1.65 -5.82 12.73
CA VAL A 225 0.62 -5.40 13.69
C VAL A 225 -0.47 -4.58 13.00
N CYS A 226 -0.12 -3.68 12.09
CA CYS A 226 -1.09 -2.88 11.33
C CYS A 226 -1.98 -3.75 10.42
N ASP A 227 -1.40 -4.73 9.72
CA ASP A 227 -2.13 -5.61 8.82
C ASP A 227 -3.02 -6.61 9.58
N LEU A 228 -2.55 -7.13 10.72
CA LEU A 228 -3.39 -7.91 11.63
C LEU A 228 -4.54 -7.06 12.20
N TYR A 229 -4.28 -5.80 12.54
CA TYR A 229 -5.32 -4.88 13.00
C TYR A 229 -6.38 -4.60 11.92
N LEU A 230 -5.97 -4.45 10.65
CA LEU A 230 -6.89 -4.41 9.52
C LEU A 230 -7.73 -5.69 9.41
N GLY A 231 -7.12 -6.85 9.65
CA GLY A 231 -7.82 -8.13 9.76
C GLY A 231 -8.93 -8.11 10.81
N VAL A 232 -8.63 -7.59 12.00
CA VAL A 232 -9.60 -7.43 13.10
C VAL A 232 -10.72 -6.46 12.73
N GLN A 233 -10.38 -5.30 12.15
CA GLN A 233 -11.38 -4.33 11.68
C GLN A 233 -12.32 -4.95 10.64
N PHE A 234 -11.76 -5.69 9.69
CA PHE A 234 -12.53 -6.38 8.65
C PHE A 234 -13.52 -7.37 9.25
N TRP A 235 -13.08 -8.20 10.20
CA TRP A 235 -13.94 -9.17 10.86
C TRP A 235 -15.06 -8.49 11.67
N MET A 236 -14.74 -7.43 12.41
CA MET A 236 -15.70 -6.69 13.22
C MET A 236 -16.76 -6.00 12.34
N TYR A 237 -16.37 -5.22 11.34
CA TYR A 237 -17.32 -4.45 10.53
C TYR A 237 -18.12 -5.31 9.53
N SER A 238 -17.56 -6.45 9.08
CA SER A 238 -18.32 -7.41 8.27
C SER A 238 -19.46 -8.06 9.06
N ARG A 239 -19.23 -8.40 10.35
CA ARG A 239 -20.28 -8.96 11.22
C ARG A 239 -21.41 -7.97 11.50
N HIS A 240 -21.11 -6.69 11.67
CA HIS A 240 -22.13 -5.66 11.89
C HIS A 240 -23.04 -5.47 10.68
N THR A 241 -22.45 -5.49 9.46
CA THR A 241 -23.21 -5.37 8.21
C THR A 241 -24.16 -6.56 8.00
N LEU A 242 -23.68 -7.79 8.26
CA LEU A 242 -24.50 -9.01 8.15
C LEU A 242 -25.62 -9.07 9.21
N ARG A 243 -25.35 -8.63 10.44
CA ARG A 243 -26.37 -8.57 11.50
C ARG A 243 -27.44 -7.50 11.25
N ALA A 244 -27.08 -6.35 10.69
CA ALA A 244 -28.03 -5.32 10.30
C ALA A 244 -28.95 -5.78 9.14
N ALA A 245 -28.42 -6.56 8.19
CA ALA A 245 -29.21 -7.14 7.10
C ALA A 245 -30.13 -8.29 7.54
N GLY A 246 -29.84 -8.93 8.69
CA GLY A 246 -30.64 -10.01 9.28
C GLY A 246 -31.62 -9.57 10.37
N GLY A 247 -31.75 -8.26 10.65
CA GLY A 247 -32.77 -7.75 11.57
C GLY A 247 -34.17 -7.95 11.00
N PRO A 248 -35.19 -8.30 11.82
CA PRO A 248 -36.53 -8.58 11.31
C PRO A 248 -37.05 -7.35 10.58
N ARG A 249 -37.39 -7.51 9.30
CA ARG A 249 -38.20 -6.55 8.55
C ARG A 249 -39.47 -6.32 9.37
N HIS A 250 -39.57 -5.14 9.98
CA HIS A 250 -40.83 -4.73 10.60
C HIS A 250 -41.86 -4.69 9.47
N ASN A 251 -42.85 -5.60 9.54
CA ASN A 251 -44.01 -5.61 8.67
C ASN A 251 -44.60 -4.21 8.67
N THR A 252 -44.40 -3.46 7.59
CA THR A 252 -45.25 -2.32 7.27
C THR A 252 -46.67 -2.86 7.20
N ALA A 253 -47.44 -2.51 8.23
CA ALA A 253 -48.82 -2.87 8.38
C ALA A 253 -49.59 -2.58 7.08
N SER A 254 -50.41 -3.55 6.69
CA SER A 254 -51.42 -3.42 5.66
C SER A 254 -52.33 -2.24 5.99
N TRP A 255 -52.28 -1.19 5.18
CA TRP A 255 -53.38 -0.23 5.10
C TRP A 255 -54.58 -0.94 4.48
N PRO A 256 -55.76 -0.96 5.12
CA PRO A 256 -56.93 -1.57 4.54
C PRO A 256 -57.40 -0.69 3.38
N ALA A 257 -57.86 -1.36 2.32
CA ALA A 257 -58.52 -0.74 1.19
C ALA A 257 -59.79 -0.04 1.68
N GLU A 258 -59.85 1.29 1.55
CA GLU A 258 -61.10 2.03 1.62
C GLU A 258 -61.63 2.21 0.19
N LYS A 259 -62.73 1.52 -0.08
CA LYS A 259 -63.55 1.66 -1.28
C LYS A 259 -64.56 2.80 -1.10
N ASP A 260 -64.80 3.51 -2.21
CA ASP A 260 -65.91 4.42 -2.52
C ASP A 260 -65.89 5.77 -1.76
N ILE A 261 -66.21 6.93 -2.35
CA ILE A 261 -67.43 7.26 -3.11
C ILE A 261 -67.19 8.49 -4.03
N ARG A 262 -67.60 8.31 -5.30
CA ARG A 262 -68.19 9.22 -6.31
C ARG A 262 -67.87 10.74 -6.40
N MET A 263 -67.70 11.14 -7.67
CA MET A 263 -68.05 12.43 -8.25
C MET A 263 -69.45 12.91 -7.84
N THR A 264 -69.53 14.14 -7.31
CA THR A 264 -70.36 15.29 -7.76
C THR A 264 -70.08 16.47 -6.86
#